data_AF-A0A9D5SLP8-F1
#
_entry.id   AF-A0A9D5SLP8-F1
#
_cell.length_a   1.000
_cell.length_b   1.000
_cell.length_c   1.000
_cell.angle_alpha   90.00
_cell.angle_beta   90.00
_cell.angle_gamma   90.00
#
_symmetry.space_group_name_H-M   'P 1'
#
loop_
_entity.id
_entity.type
_entity.pdbx_description
1 polymer ?
#
loop_
_entity_poly.entity_id
_entity_poly.type
_entity_poly.pdbx_seq_one_letter_code
_entity_poly.pdbx_strand_id
1 'polypeptide(L)'
;MSDAVLGQFKQEEKAEAKVATKKYKIGIIGTGWIAHPHTESYLKQPDVEIVAACDIIPGKADAFLAEFGITTARTYTDHREMLEKEELDGVSICTYNTQHAVPTMDCLKKGIPVLLEKPFTVTLEEAEEVCRVEKESGAFVSVGFQPRFDINMQMIKKVVDSGALGKVYYIQTGGGRRRGIPGGTFIRKETGGIGALGDIGCYSLDMVLNAIGYPKPLTVSGYVSDYFGKNPKYNGEDAEVFSVDDFGAAFIRLEGDVILDFRISWAMHADTPGDTIIFGTEGALRIPSTDCWNGSVGGPMTLYHDVCGVETQTVIPILRNRGDEGLFDKKIRSFLDAIPTNGPAPIPTSQILYNQAIIDAINKSAALGREVEVKIAEI
;
A
#
# COMPACT_ATOMS: atom_id res chain seq x y z
N MET A 1 40.61 -31.06 4.49
CA MET A 1 39.88 -30.70 3.25
C MET A 1 38.48 -30.22 3.62
N SER A 2 38.34 -29.01 4.18
CA SER A 2 37.03 -28.46 4.57
C SER A 2 36.88 -26.95 4.35
N ASP A 3 37.97 -26.19 4.37
CA ASP A 3 37.85 -24.72 4.31
C ASP A 3 38.01 -24.15 2.89
N ALA A 4 38.58 -24.93 1.96
CA ALA A 4 38.81 -24.49 0.58
C ALA A 4 37.58 -24.62 -0.33
N VAL A 5 36.57 -25.42 0.06
CA VAL A 5 35.38 -25.68 -0.78
C VAL A 5 34.26 -24.66 -0.51
N LEU A 6 34.20 -24.06 0.67
CA LEU A 6 33.17 -23.07 1.04
C LEU A 6 33.48 -21.65 0.55
N GLY A 7 34.73 -21.37 0.15
CA GLY A 7 35.14 -20.08 -0.41
C GLY A 7 34.75 -19.87 -1.88
N GLN A 8 34.28 -20.91 -2.58
CA GLN A 8 34.01 -20.86 -4.03
C GLN A 8 32.62 -20.31 -4.42
N PHE A 9 31.75 -20.00 -3.45
CA PHE A 9 30.37 -19.54 -3.72
C PHE A 9 30.08 -18.09 -3.31
N LYS A 10 31.10 -17.28 -3.05
CA LYS A 10 30.94 -15.84 -2.82
C LYS A 10 31.63 -15.04 -3.90
N GLN A 11 31.03 -15.01 -5.09
CA GLN A 11 31.10 -13.80 -5.91
C GLN A 11 29.97 -12.89 -5.42
N GLU A 12 30.32 -11.95 -4.53
CA GLU A 12 29.51 -10.77 -4.35
C GLU A 12 29.66 -9.94 -5.65
N GLU A 13 28.69 -10.07 -6.56
CA GLU A 13 28.47 -9.05 -7.56
C GLU A 13 28.07 -7.78 -6.82
N LYS A 14 29.05 -6.94 -6.48
CA LYS A 14 28.78 -5.52 -6.29
C LYS A 14 28.34 -5.02 -7.66
N ALA A 15 27.04 -4.78 -7.81
CA ALA A 15 26.54 -3.96 -8.89
C ALA A 15 27.27 -2.61 -8.81
N GLU A 16 28.24 -2.40 -9.70
CA GLU A 16 28.80 -1.07 -9.90
C GLU A 16 27.64 -0.15 -10.25
N ALA A 17 27.44 0.89 -9.44
CA ALA A 17 26.49 1.94 -9.76
C ALA A 17 26.91 2.55 -11.10
N LYS A 18 26.25 2.12 -12.18
CA LYS A 18 26.32 2.82 -13.46
C LYS A 18 25.82 4.23 -13.18
N VAL A 19 26.73 5.20 -13.14
CA VAL A 19 26.37 6.61 -13.14
C VAL A 19 25.63 6.84 -14.46
N ALA A 20 24.30 6.80 -14.39
CA ALA A 20 23.46 7.06 -15.54
C ALA A 20 23.78 8.47 -16.04
N THR A 21 24.13 8.59 -17.32
CA THR A 21 24.45 9.88 -17.95
C THR A 21 23.22 10.80 -18.08
N LYS A 22 22.01 10.27 -17.82
CA LYS A 22 20.74 11.00 -17.77
C LYS A 22 20.15 10.82 -16.37
N LYS A 23 19.80 11.93 -15.71
CA LYS A 23 19.00 11.92 -14.47
C LYS A 23 17.52 11.82 -14.81
N TYR A 24 16.75 11.05 -14.05
CA TYR A 24 15.29 11.04 -14.14
C TYR A 24 14.73 12.34 -13.59
N LYS A 25 13.92 13.03 -14.41
CA LYS A 25 13.18 14.23 -14.03
C LYS A 25 11.87 13.84 -13.36
N ILE A 26 11.76 14.09 -12.06
CA ILE A 26 10.60 13.69 -11.26
C ILE A 26 9.74 14.90 -10.88
N GLY A 27 8.43 14.74 -11.04
CA GLY A 27 7.42 15.67 -10.54
C GLY A 27 6.74 15.16 -9.26
N ILE A 28 6.30 16.07 -8.39
CA ILE A 28 5.54 15.74 -7.18
C ILE A 28 4.20 16.46 -7.22
N ILE A 29 3.08 15.73 -7.15
CA ILE A 29 1.72 16.30 -7.06
C ILE A 29 1.19 16.06 -5.65
N GLY A 30 0.88 17.14 -4.94
CA GLY A 30 0.52 17.17 -3.52
C GLY A 30 1.77 17.26 -2.65
N THR A 31 1.94 18.37 -1.94
CA THR A 31 3.10 18.61 -1.05
C THR A 31 2.70 18.52 0.42
N GLY A 32 1.86 17.52 0.73
CA GLY A 32 1.47 17.18 2.10
C GLY A 32 2.55 16.40 2.86
N TRP A 33 2.19 15.89 4.03
CA TRP A 33 3.11 15.16 4.90
C TRP A 33 3.83 14.00 4.18
N ILE A 34 3.10 13.19 3.41
CA ILE A 34 3.67 12.01 2.72
C ILE A 34 4.65 12.36 1.60
N ALA A 35 4.62 13.58 1.07
CA ALA A 35 5.58 14.04 0.07
C ALA A 35 6.99 14.23 0.64
N HIS A 36 7.12 14.44 1.96
CA HIS A 36 8.41 14.62 2.63
C HIS A 36 9.26 13.34 2.56
N PRO A 37 8.80 12.16 3.03
CA PRO A 37 9.60 10.93 2.92
C PRO A 37 9.84 10.52 1.45
N HIS A 38 8.97 10.88 0.51
CA HIS A 38 9.25 10.71 -0.93
C HIS A 38 10.44 11.57 -1.35
N THR A 39 10.42 12.87 -1.03
CA THR A 39 11.47 13.82 -1.41
C THR A 39 12.81 13.48 -0.76
N GLU A 40 12.82 13.18 0.54
CA GLU A 40 14.01 12.70 1.25
C GLU A 40 14.63 11.48 0.56
N SER A 41 13.81 10.55 0.12
CA SER A 41 14.27 9.32 -0.53
C SER A 41 14.75 9.56 -1.97
N TYR A 42 14.07 10.44 -2.73
CA TYR A 42 14.53 10.86 -4.07
C TYR A 42 15.87 11.60 -4.02
N LEU A 43 16.10 12.45 -3.02
CA LEU A 43 17.36 13.18 -2.84
C LEU A 43 18.56 12.27 -2.55
N LYS A 44 18.32 11.04 -2.06
CA LYS A 44 19.36 10.01 -1.90
C LYS A 44 19.69 9.28 -3.21
N GLN A 45 18.88 9.42 -4.25
CA GLN A 45 19.09 8.76 -5.54
C GLN A 45 20.02 9.60 -6.43
N PRO A 46 21.23 9.13 -6.76
CA PRO A 46 22.21 9.92 -7.51
C PRO A 46 21.79 10.21 -8.96
N ASP A 47 20.89 9.40 -9.50
CA ASP A 47 20.35 9.44 -10.86
C ASP A 47 19.00 10.15 -10.96
N VAL A 48 18.61 10.97 -9.98
CA VAL A 48 17.32 11.67 -9.94
C VAL A 48 17.50 13.18 -9.81
N GLU A 49 16.58 13.92 -10.40
CA GLU A 49 16.36 15.34 -10.18
C GLU A 49 14.86 15.60 -10.00
N ILE A 50 14.47 16.24 -8.90
CA ILE A 50 13.11 16.77 -8.74
C ILE A 50 13.06 18.08 -9.51
N VAL A 51 12.20 18.16 -10.54
CA VAL A 51 12.13 19.33 -11.44
C VAL A 51 10.85 20.13 -11.28
N ALA A 52 9.82 19.55 -10.65
CA ALA A 52 8.57 20.26 -10.39
C ALA A 52 7.82 19.75 -9.16
N ALA A 53 7.10 20.66 -8.50
CA ALA A 53 6.14 20.35 -7.46
C ALA A 53 4.82 21.09 -7.68
N CYS A 54 3.71 20.44 -7.36
CA CYS A 54 2.37 21.01 -7.51
C CYS A 54 1.57 20.85 -6.21
N ASP A 55 0.93 21.92 -5.76
CA ASP A 55 -0.08 21.86 -4.69
C ASP A 55 -1.17 22.89 -4.95
N ILE A 56 -2.43 22.50 -4.73
CA ILE A 56 -3.59 23.36 -4.98
C ILE A 56 -3.62 24.61 -4.08
N ILE A 57 -2.88 24.60 -2.98
CA ILE A 57 -2.75 25.75 -2.07
C ILE A 57 -1.59 26.62 -2.55
N PRO A 58 -1.85 27.87 -2.99
CA PRO A 58 -0.79 28.78 -3.45
C PRO A 58 0.32 28.97 -2.40
N GLY A 59 1.57 28.91 -2.84
CA GLY A 59 2.75 29.06 -1.98
C GLY A 59 3.17 27.80 -1.21
N LYS A 60 2.32 26.76 -1.15
CA LYS A 60 2.64 25.54 -0.40
C LYS A 60 3.70 24.67 -1.09
N ALA A 61 3.67 24.59 -2.42
CA ALA A 61 4.72 23.92 -3.18
C ALA A 61 6.06 24.65 -3.08
N ASP A 62 6.06 25.99 -3.05
CA ASP A 62 7.26 26.81 -2.88
C ASP A 62 7.90 26.59 -1.51
N ALA A 63 7.10 26.66 -0.44
CA ALA A 63 7.56 26.40 0.91
C ALA A 63 8.15 24.99 1.04
N PHE A 64 7.46 23.99 0.50
CA PHE A 64 7.90 22.61 0.51
C PHE A 64 9.27 22.42 -0.18
N LEU A 65 9.47 22.95 -1.39
CA LEU A 65 10.76 22.83 -2.07
C LEU A 65 11.88 23.58 -1.33
N ALA A 66 11.57 24.72 -0.72
CA ALA A 66 12.52 25.51 0.05
C ALA A 66 13.03 24.74 1.30
N GLU A 67 12.18 23.95 1.97
CA GLU A 67 12.57 23.10 3.10
C GLU A 67 13.66 22.09 2.73
N PHE A 68 13.66 21.61 1.49
CA PHE A 68 14.66 20.68 0.96
C PHE A 68 15.82 21.38 0.22
N GLY A 69 15.83 22.71 0.14
CA GLY A 69 16.85 23.47 -0.59
C GLY A 69 16.81 23.27 -2.11
N ILE A 70 15.67 22.83 -2.66
CA ILE A 70 15.49 22.59 -4.10
C ILE A 70 15.11 23.91 -4.77
N THR A 71 16.08 24.57 -5.40
CA THR A 71 15.89 25.91 -6.00
C THR A 71 15.69 25.90 -7.52
N THR A 72 15.95 24.77 -8.18
CA THR A 72 15.85 24.63 -9.64
C THR A 72 14.48 24.13 -10.12
N ALA A 73 13.70 23.52 -9.23
CA ALA A 73 12.38 23.00 -9.55
C ALA A 73 11.34 24.12 -9.67
N ARG A 74 10.40 23.96 -10.60
CA ARG A 74 9.27 24.89 -10.78
C ARG A 74 8.07 24.47 -9.93
N THR A 75 7.28 25.45 -9.51
CA THR A 75 6.08 25.22 -8.69
C THR A 75 4.81 25.54 -9.47
N TYR A 76 3.76 24.79 -9.15
CA TYR A 76 2.48 24.87 -9.84
C TYR A 76 1.32 24.78 -8.85
N THR A 77 0.19 25.42 -9.19
CA THR A 77 -1.09 25.24 -8.47
C THR A 77 -2.09 24.38 -9.23
N ASP A 78 -1.80 24.05 -10.49
CA ASP A 78 -2.56 23.11 -11.31
C ASP A 78 -1.60 22.05 -11.88
N HIS A 79 -1.88 20.77 -11.61
CA HIS A 79 -1.03 19.69 -12.08
C HIS A 79 -1.07 19.55 -13.60
N ARG A 80 -2.14 19.98 -14.27
CA ARG A 80 -2.24 19.92 -15.74
C ARG A 80 -1.25 20.89 -16.37
N GLU A 81 -1.12 22.09 -15.80
CA GLU A 81 -0.13 23.08 -16.22
C GLU A 81 1.30 22.54 -16.03
N MET A 82 1.57 21.91 -14.88
CA MET A 82 2.85 21.22 -14.63
C MET A 82 3.13 20.20 -15.73
N LEU A 83 2.17 19.32 -16.02
CA LEU A 83 2.31 18.25 -17.02
C LEU A 83 2.41 18.78 -18.47
N GLU A 84 2.04 20.04 -18.74
CA GLU A 84 2.22 20.69 -20.04
C GLU A 84 3.58 21.36 -20.20
N LYS A 85 4.11 21.93 -19.12
CA LYS A 85 5.34 22.73 -19.14
C LYS A 85 6.60 21.93 -18.78
N GLU A 86 6.43 20.76 -18.16
CA GLU A 86 7.52 19.91 -17.74
C GLU A 86 7.73 18.70 -18.65
N GLU A 87 9.01 18.34 -18.83
CA GLU A 87 9.41 17.04 -19.33
C GLU A 87 9.69 16.14 -18.12
N LEU A 88 8.79 15.20 -17.83
CA LEU A 88 8.89 14.32 -16.67
C LEU A 88 9.11 12.88 -17.10
N ASP A 89 10.07 12.21 -16.46
CA ASP A 89 10.27 10.77 -16.61
C ASP A 89 9.36 9.97 -15.65
N GLY A 90 8.83 10.60 -14.60
CA GLY A 90 7.86 10.00 -13.68
C GLY A 90 7.28 11.01 -12.68
N VAL A 91 6.14 10.65 -12.06
CA VAL A 91 5.45 11.51 -11.08
C VAL A 91 5.11 10.74 -9.81
N SER A 92 5.43 11.33 -8.65
CA SER A 92 4.87 10.91 -7.36
C SER A 92 3.57 11.65 -7.07
N ILE A 93 2.49 10.90 -6.84
CA ILE A 93 1.18 11.47 -6.43
C ILE A 93 0.99 11.22 -4.94
N CYS A 94 1.02 12.34 -4.20
CA CYS A 94 1.03 12.45 -2.74
C CYS A 94 -0.13 13.34 -2.25
N THR A 95 -1.23 13.38 -3.01
CA THR A 95 -2.44 14.14 -2.69
C THR A 95 -3.27 13.47 -1.59
N TYR A 96 -4.39 14.09 -1.19
CA TYR A 96 -5.39 13.37 -0.38
C TYR A 96 -6.19 12.38 -1.24
N ASN A 97 -6.78 11.37 -0.59
CA ASN A 97 -7.32 10.16 -1.20
C ASN A 97 -8.28 10.41 -2.38
N THR A 98 -9.27 11.31 -2.23
CA THR A 98 -10.25 11.59 -3.30
C THR A 98 -9.63 12.28 -4.53
N GLN A 99 -8.37 12.68 -4.46
CA GLN A 99 -7.61 13.25 -5.57
C GLN A 99 -6.57 12.30 -6.14
N HIS A 100 -6.59 11.00 -5.82
CA HIS A 100 -5.64 10.05 -6.39
C HIS A 100 -5.90 9.80 -7.88
N ALA A 101 -7.15 9.54 -8.26
CA ALA A 101 -7.48 9.05 -9.60
C ALA A 101 -7.22 10.08 -10.72
N VAL A 102 -7.69 11.33 -10.55
CA VAL A 102 -7.62 12.38 -11.58
C VAL A 102 -6.18 12.71 -12.02
N PRO A 103 -5.27 13.13 -11.13
CA PRO A 103 -3.89 13.41 -11.52
C PRO A 103 -3.17 12.16 -12.03
N THR A 104 -3.52 10.95 -11.54
CA THR A 104 -2.95 9.69 -12.06
C THR A 104 -3.30 9.51 -13.53
N MET A 105 -4.59 9.60 -13.86
CA MET A 105 -5.05 9.48 -15.25
C MET A 105 -4.48 10.58 -16.16
N ASP A 106 -4.36 11.81 -15.66
CA ASP A 106 -3.78 12.93 -16.42
C ASP A 106 -2.29 12.69 -16.73
N CYS A 107 -1.52 12.08 -15.81
CA CYS A 107 -0.14 11.66 -16.05
C CYS A 107 -0.07 10.52 -17.08
N LEU A 108 -0.89 9.48 -16.89
CA LEU A 108 -0.91 8.31 -17.77
C LEU A 108 -1.28 8.69 -19.21
N LYS A 109 -2.25 9.58 -19.43
CA LYS A 109 -2.61 10.08 -20.77
C LYS A 109 -1.47 10.78 -21.51
N LYS A 110 -0.44 11.24 -20.79
CA LYS A 110 0.80 11.81 -21.34
C LYS A 110 1.93 10.80 -21.46
N GLY A 111 1.69 9.53 -21.14
CA GLY A 111 2.68 8.46 -21.15
C GLY A 111 3.67 8.54 -19.99
N ILE A 112 3.34 9.22 -18.90
CA ILE A 112 4.23 9.43 -17.76
C ILE A 112 3.92 8.38 -16.67
N PRO A 113 4.90 7.52 -16.29
CA PRO A 113 4.73 6.58 -15.18
C PRO A 113 4.44 7.25 -13.84
N VAL A 114 3.65 6.60 -13.00
CA VAL A 114 3.16 7.15 -11.74
C VAL A 114 3.55 6.26 -10.56
N LEU A 115 4.10 6.89 -9.51
CA LEU A 115 4.15 6.33 -8.16
C LEU A 115 3.01 6.94 -7.35
N LEU A 116 1.93 6.17 -7.15
CA LEU A 116 0.70 6.65 -6.52
C LEU A 116 0.63 6.21 -5.06
N GLU A 117 0.46 7.14 -4.12
CA GLU A 117 0.23 6.78 -2.73
C GLU A 117 -1.06 5.99 -2.50
N LYS A 118 -1.10 5.25 -1.38
CA LYS A 118 -2.26 4.46 -0.97
C LYS A 118 -3.30 5.32 -0.23
N PRO A 119 -4.59 4.94 -0.21
CA PRO A 119 -5.21 3.82 -0.94
C PRO A 119 -5.19 4.06 -2.45
N PHE A 120 -5.43 3.04 -3.26
CA PHE A 120 -5.36 3.19 -4.72
C PHE A 120 -6.32 4.26 -5.23
N THR A 121 -7.58 4.19 -4.82
CA THR A 121 -8.63 5.19 -5.09
C THR A 121 -9.65 5.18 -3.95
N VAL A 122 -10.75 5.94 -4.05
CA VAL A 122 -11.83 5.91 -3.06
C VAL A 122 -13.06 5.12 -3.52
N THR A 123 -13.13 4.76 -4.80
CA THR A 123 -14.19 3.90 -5.35
C THR A 123 -13.62 2.85 -6.29
N LEU A 124 -14.34 1.74 -6.48
CA LEU A 124 -13.96 0.73 -7.46
C LEU A 124 -14.01 1.30 -8.88
N GLU A 125 -15.01 2.11 -9.19
CA GLU A 125 -15.22 2.71 -10.50
C GLU A 125 -14.03 3.60 -10.91
N GLU A 126 -13.47 4.38 -9.99
CA GLU A 126 -12.22 5.13 -10.23
C GLU A 126 -11.02 4.21 -10.47
N ALA A 127 -10.88 3.13 -9.70
CA ALA A 127 -9.77 2.19 -9.86
C ALA A 127 -9.82 1.49 -11.22
N GLU A 128 -11.01 1.09 -11.67
CA GLU A 128 -11.23 0.50 -12.99
C GLU A 128 -10.89 1.49 -14.11
N GLU A 129 -11.27 2.76 -13.95
CA GLU A 129 -10.93 3.80 -14.92
C GLU A 129 -9.40 4.03 -14.99
N VAL A 130 -8.72 4.11 -13.85
CA VAL A 130 -7.26 4.26 -13.80
C VAL A 130 -6.57 3.09 -14.51
N CYS A 131 -6.98 1.84 -14.22
CA CYS A 131 -6.45 0.65 -14.87
C CYS A 131 -6.70 0.64 -16.39
N ARG A 132 -7.85 1.15 -16.85
CA ARG A 132 -8.14 1.26 -18.29
C ARG A 132 -7.23 2.28 -18.96
N VAL A 133 -7.10 3.46 -18.38
CA VAL A 133 -6.21 4.52 -18.89
C VAL A 133 -4.74 4.08 -18.87
N GLU A 134 -4.32 3.36 -17.83
CA GLU A 134 -2.98 2.75 -17.74
C GLU A 134 -2.74 1.83 -18.94
N LYS A 135 -3.64 0.87 -19.18
CA LYS A 135 -3.57 -0.06 -20.31
C LYS A 135 -3.56 0.65 -21.67
N GLU A 136 -4.39 1.67 -21.85
CA GLU A 136 -4.49 2.45 -23.10
C GLU A 136 -3.23 3.29 -23.36
N SER A 137 -2.65 3.88 -22.31
CA SER A 137 -1.48 4.75 -22.43
C SER A 137 -0.17 3.99 -22.66
N GLY A 138 -0.09 2.76 -22.17
CA GLY A 138 1.16 2.00 -22.09
C GLY A 138 2.12 2.47 -20.99
N ALA A 139 1.83 3.57 -20.27
CA ALA A 139 2.55 3.90 -19.03
C ALA A 139 2.04 3.03 -17.88
N PHE A 140 2.78 2.96 -16.78
CA PHE A 140 2.42 2.14 -15.62
C PHE A 140 2.20 2.97 -14.34
N VAL A 141 1.42 2.40 -13.43
CA VAL A 141 1.26 2.90 -12.06
C VAL A 141 1.82 1.87 -11.08
N SER A 142 2.69 2.32 -10.18
CA SER A 142 3.07 1.56 -9.00
C SER A 142 2.34 2.15 -7.79
N VAL A 143 1.56 1.35 -7.08
CA VAL A 143 0.85 1.82 -5.87
C VAL A 143 1.76 1.75 -4.65
N GLY A 144 1.65 2.72 -3.75
CA GLY A 144 2.54 2.98 -2.62
C GLY A 144 2.43 2.02 -1.44
N PHE A 145 2.47 0.70 -1.68
CA PHE A 145 2.52 -0.30 -0.62
C PHE A 145 3.97 -0.66 -0.25
N GLN A 146 4.72 0.30 0.30
CA GLN A 146 6.11 0.04 0.72
C GLN A 146 6.31 -1.14 1.70
N PRO A 147 5.33 -1.58 2.53
CA PRO A 147 5.45 -2.80 3.31
C PRO A 147 5.88 -4.04 2.52
N ARG A 148 5.55 -4.14 1.23
CA ARG A 148 5.98 -5.29 0.40
C ARG A 148 7.50 -5.42 0.25
N PHE A 149 8.25 -4.34 0.49
CA PHE A 149 9.72 -4.35 0.50
C PHE A 149 10.31 -4.74 1.86
N ASP A 150 9.47 -4.92 2.89
CA ASP A 150 9.93 -5.43 4.18
C ASP A 150 10.21 -6.93 4.10
N ILE A 151 11.37 -7.34 4.63
CA ILE A 151 11.79 -8.73 4.57
C ILE A 151 10.86 -9.69 5.32
N ASN A 152 10.13 -9.23 6.35
CA ASN A 152 9.15 -10.05 7.06
C ASN A 152 7.88 -10.22 6.22
N MET A 153 7.42 -9.18 5.52
CA MET A 153 6.31 -9.28 4.57
C MET A 153 6.64 -10.23 3.41
N GLN A 154 7.87 -10.16 2.89
CA GLN A 154 8.37 -11.11 1.90
C GLN A 154 8.46 -12.54 2.46
N MET A 155 8.79 -12.69 3.75
CA MET A 155 8.85 -14.00 4.39
C MET A 155 7.45 -14.63 4.52
N ILE A 156 6.41 -13.85 4.83
CA ILE A 156 5.03 -14.35 4.82
C ILE A 156 4.70 -14.96 3.47
N LYS A 157 4.96 -14.22 2.38
CA LYS A 157 4.76 -14.72 1.01
C LYS A 157 5.59 -15.98 0.73
N LYS A 158 6.87 -16.01 1.12
CA LYS A 158 7.74 -17.19 0.93
C LYS A 158 7.22 -18.43 1.66
N VAL A 159 6.65 -18.28 2.85
CA VAL A 159 6.05 -19.41 3.57
C VAL A 159 4.86 -19.95 2.80
N VAL A 160 3.95 -19.09 2.32
CA VAL A 160 2.81 -19.53 1.51
C VAL A 160 3.27 -20.18 0.20
N ASP A 161 4.14 -19.50 -0.55
CA ASP A 161 4.66 -19.97 -1.84
C ASP A 161 5.47 -21.28 -1.72
N SER A 162 6.04 -21.57 -0.55
CA SER A 162 6.77 -22.83 -0.31
C SER A 162 5.87 -24.07 -0.30
N GLY A 163 4.55 -23.88 -0.20
CA GLY A 163 3.59 -24.97 -0.06
C GLY A 163 3.49 -25.53 1.37
N ALA A 164 4.20 -24.95 2.34
CA ALA A 164 4.20 -25.41 3.74
C ALA A 164 2.81 -25.39 4.40
N LEU A 165 1.87 -24.60 3.89
CA LEU A 165 0.48 -24.56 4.38
C LEU A 165 -0.45 -25.50 3.60
N GLY A 166 -0.02 -26.09 2.49
CA GLY A 166 -0.92 -26.78 1.55
C GLY A 166 -1.91 -25.82 0.90
N LYS A 167 -3.17 -26.26 0.74
CA LYS A 167 -4.24 -25.38 0.22
C LYS A 167 -4.71 -24.44 1.33
N VAL A 168 -4.51 -23.13 1.15
CA VAL A 168 -5.10 -22.10 2.02
C VAL A 168 -6.63 -22.13 1.88
N TYR A 169 -7.37 -22.10 3.00
CA TYR A 169 -8.83 -22.14 3.00
C TYR A 169 -9.48 -21.07 3.88
N TYR A 170 -8.77 -20.56 4.89
CA TYR A 170 -9.28 -19.51 5.78
C TYR A 170 -8.17 -18.55 6.19
N ILE A 171 -8.51 -17.27 6.25
CA ILE A 171 -7.62 -16.21 6.71
C ILE A 171 -8.40 -15.35 7.69
N GLN A 172 -7.86 -15.17 8.89
CA GLN A 172 -8.23 -14.05 9.75
C GLN A 172 -7.16 -12.98 9.58
N THR A 173 -7.55 -11.75 9.28
CA THR A 173 -6.61 -10.63 9.29
C THR A 173 -7.28 -9.38 9.83
N GLY A 174 -6.45 -8.46 10.28
CA GLY A 174 -6.92 -7.20 10.79
C GLY A 174 -5.83 -6.45 11.49
N GLY A 175 -6.24 -5.39 12.17
CA GLY A 175 -5.37 -4.60 12.99
C GLY A 175 -6.08 -3.34 13.43
N GLY A 176 -5.30 -2.33 13.77
CA GLY A 176 -5.86 -1.04 14.10
C GLY A 176 -5.05 -0.31 15.12
N ARG A 177 -5.73 0.56 15.83
CA ARG A 177 -5.20 1.32 16.96
C ARG A 177 -6.22 1.29 18.08
N ARG A 178 -5.74 1.21 19.32
CA ARG A 178 -6.60 1.50 20.48
C ARG A 178 -7.07 2.96 20.47
N ARG A 179 -6.17 3.88 20.14
CA ARG A 179 -6.41 5.32 19.98
C ARG A 179 -5.56 5.87 18.84
N GLY A 180 -6.03 6.93 18.22
CA GLY A 180 -5.28 7.63 17.16
C GLY A 180 -6.06 7.70 15.86
N ILE A 181 -7.31 8.19 15.92
CA ILE A 181 -8.04 8.63 14.73
C ILE A 181 -7.20 9.76 14.10
N PRO A 182 -6.86 9.69 12.80
CA PRO A 182 -6.13 10.77 12.14
C PRO A 182 -7.00 12.04 12.10
N GLY A 183 -6.38 13.21 11.96
CA GLY A 183 -7.11 14.47 11.74
C GLY A 183 -7.13 14.89 10.27
N GLY A 184 -7.55 16.13 10.03
CA GLY A 184 -7.36 16.81 8.74
C GLY A 184 -8.14 16.18 7.58
N THR A 185 -7.45 15.87 6.47
CA THR A 185 -8.09 15.38 5.24
C THR A 185 -8.61 13.95 5.34
N PHE A 186 -8.23 13.16 6.35
CA PHE A 186 -8.64 11.75 6.44
C PHE A 186 -10.09 11.56 6.92
N ILE A 187 -10.59 12.47 7.77
CA ILE A 187 -11.85 12.25 8.50
C ILE A 187 -13.10 12.76 7.79
N ARG A 188 -12.92 13.37 6.62
CA ARG A 188 -13.99 14.01 5.84
C ARG A 188 -14.26 13.23 4.58
N LYS A 189 -15.53 13.00 4.26
CA LYS A 189 -15.91 12.25 3.06
C LYS A 189 -15.44 12.94 1.77
N GLU A 190 -15.38 14.26 1.76
CA GLU A 190 -14.99 15.05 0.59
C GLU A 190 -13.50 14.92 0.24
N THR A 191 -12.65 14.63 1.23
CA THR A 191 -11.18 14.53 1.04
C THR A 191 -10.65 13.11 1.27
N GLY A 192 -11.10 12.44 2.32
CA GLY A 192 -10.69 11.08 2.66
C GLY A 192 -11.46 10.02 1.87
N GLY A 193 -12.76 10.26 1.63
CA GLY A 193 -13.68 9.33 0.96
C GLY A 193 -14.01 8.08 1.79
N ILE A 194 -12.97 7.41 2.28
CA ILE A 194 -12.98 6.19 3.08
C ILE A 194 -12.07 6.42 4.29
N GLY A 195 -12.48 5.92 5.46
CA GLY A 195 -11.77 6.10 6.71
C GLY A 195 -10.78 4.97 7.01
N ALA A 196 -10.95 4.30 8.14
CA ALA A 196 -10.05 3.24 8.62
C ALA A 196 -9.83 2.13 7.59
N LEU A 197 -10.87 1.75 6.83
CA LEU A 197 -10.81 0.79 5.74
C LEU A 197 -9.75 1.16 4.68
N GLY A 198 -9.77 2.41 4.19
CA GLY A 198 -8.89 2.89 3.14
C GLY A 198 -7.49 3.27 3.63
N ASP A 199 -7.39 3.79 4.86
CA ASP A 199 -6.12 4.27 5.40
C ASP A 199 -5.18 3.14 5.86
N ILE A 200 -5.67 2.28 6.76
CA ILE A 200 -4.87 1.20 7.35
C ILE A 200 -5.39 -0.19 6.96
N GLY A 201 -6.68 -0.33 6.65
CA GLY A 201 -7.28 -1.59 6.24
C GLY A 201 -6.68 -2.14 4.96
N CYS A 202 -6.40 -1.25 4.00
CA CYS A 202 -5.76 -1.61 2.73
C CYS A 202 -4.42 -2.32 2.92
N TYR A 203 -3.62 -1.97 3.93
CA TYR A 203 -2.36 -2.67 4.22
C TYR A 203 -2.58 -4.09 4.75
N SER A 204 -3.61 -4.30 5.58
CA SER A 204 -3.92 -5.63 6.14
C SER A 204 -4.44 -6.55 5.05
N LEU A 205 -5.30 -6.04 4.17
CA LEU A 205 -5.73 -6.75 2.96
C LEU A 205 -4.55 -7.04 2.03
N ASP A 206 -3.69 -6.04 1.76
CA ASP A 206 -2.54 -6.18 0.86
C ASP A 206 -1.59 -7.29 1.34
N MET A 207 -1.28 -7.32 2.64
CA MET A 207 -0.40 -8.35 3.22
C MET A 207 -0.88 -9.76 2.87
N VAL A 208 -2.15 -10.07 3.13
CA VAL A 208 -2.66 -11.44 2.96
C VAL A 208 -2.98 -11.76 1.51
N LEU A 209 -3.52 -10.81 0.73
CA LEU A 209 -3.79 -11.00 -0.69
C LEU A 209 -2.49 -11.20 -1.47
N ASN A 210 -1.44 -10.43 -1.16
CA ASN A 210 -0.12 -10.61 -1.75
C ASN A 210 0.51 -11.96 -1.37
N ALA A 211 0.31 -12.41 -0.13
CA ALA A 211 0.82 -13.69 0.33
C ALA A 211 0.21 -14.87 -0.46
N ILE A 212 -1.10 -14.83 -0.74
CA ILE A 212 -1.82 -15.92 -1.41
C ILE A 212 -1.99 -15.75 -2.93
N GLY A 213 -1.44 -14.67 -3.51
CA GLY A 213 -1.41 -14.46 -4.96
C GLY A 213 -2.63 -13.76 -5.56
N TYR A 214 -3.35 -12.92 -4.79
CA TYR A 214 -4.48 -12.11 -5.26
C TYR A 214 -5.62 -12.91 -5.94
N PRO A 215 -6.23 -13.92 -5.29
CA PRO A 215 -7.44 -14.54 -5.80
C PRO A 215 -8.56 -13.50 -5.89
N LYS A 216 -9.43 -13.63 -6.91
CA LYS A 216 -10.51 -12.66 -7.12
C LYS A 216 -11.51 -12.68 -5.96
N PRO A 217 -11.96 -11.52 -5.48
CA PRO A 217 -13.09 -11.45 -4.56
C PRO A 217 -14.41 -11.78 -5.28
N LEU A 218 -15.26 -12.56 -4.63
CA LEU A 218 -16.53 -13.03 -5.17
C LEU A 218 -17.73 -12.37 -4.47
N THR A 219 -17.76 -12.43 -3.13
CA THR A 219 -18.86 -11.86 -2.33
C THR A 219 -18.33 -11.27 -1.04
N VAL A 220 -18.98 -10.22 -0.55
CA VAL A 220 -18.64 -9.56 0.72
C VAL A 220 -19.89 -9.33 1.56
N SER A 221 -19.84 -9.77 2.80
CA SER A 221 -20.75 -9.35 3.88
C SER A 221 -19.98 -8.39 4.80
N GLY A 222 -20.30 -7.10 4.74
CA GLY A 222 -19.54 -6.03 5.39
C GLY A 222 -20.31 -5.25 6.45
N TYR A 223 -19.58 -4.66 7.38
CA TYR A 223 -20.05 -3.74 8.40
C TYR A 223 -19.05 -2.59 8.57
N VAL A 224 -19.56 -1.39 8.79
CA VAL A 224 -18.76 -0.21 9.17
C VAL A 224 -19.44 0.58 10.27
N SER A 225 -18.66 1.29 11.07
CA SER A 225 -19.16 2.24 12.07
C SER A 225 -18.29 3.50 12.15
N ASP A 226 -18.79 4.51 12.85
CA ASP A 226 -18.14 5.81 13.08
C ASP A 226 -18.27 6.28 14.54
N TYR A 227 -18.49 5.35 15.47
CA TYR A 227 -18.89 5.64 16.85
C TYR A 227 -17.85 6.37 17.69
N PHE A 228 -16.57 6.07 17.51
CA PHE A 228 -15.46 6.79 18.16
C PHE A 228 -15.15 8.09 17.43
N GLY A 229 -15.18 8.09 16.11
CA GLY A 229 -14.93 9.26 15.26
C GLY A 229 -15.92 10.38 15.53
N LYS A 230 -17.22 10.07 15.70
CA LYS A 230 -18.26 11.05 16.05
C LYS A 230 -18.39 11.36 17.53
N ASN A 231 -17.54 10.80 18.38
CA ASN A 231 -17.63 11.01 19.82
C ASN A 231 -16.58 12.04 20.29
N PRO A 232 -16.98 13.22 20.78
CA PRO A 232 -16.06 14.25 21.26
C PRO A 232 -15.12 13.78 22.38
N LYS A 233 -15.53 12.76 23.16
CA LYS A 233 -14.67 12.14 24.17
C LYS A 233 -13.39 11.53 23.57
N TYR A 234 -13.47 11.07 22.32
CA TYR A 234 -12.43 10.28 21.67
C TYR A 234 -11.81 10.98 20.46
N ASN A 235 -12.56 11.88 19.81
CA ASN A 235 -12.11 12.61 18.62
C ASN A 235 -12.14 14.14 18.80
N GLY A 236 -12.35 14.65 20.03
CA GLY A 236 -12.29 16.08 20.33
C GLY A 236 -13.20 16.93 19.45
N GLU A 237 -12.68 18.07 18.98
CA GLU A 237 -13.37 18.99 18.06
C GLU A 237 -13.60 18.37 16.67
N ASP A 238 -12.73 17.45 16.25
CA ASP A 238 -12.85 16.74 14.97
C ASP A 238 -14.09 15.83 14.91
N ALA A 239 -14.72 15.53 16.06
CA ALA A 239 -15.93 14.73 16.12
C ALA A 239 -17.12 15.34 15.36
N GLU A 240 -17.22 16.67 15.32
CA GLU A 240 -18.34 17.36 14.66
C GLU A 240 -18.26 17.25 13.13
N VAL A 241 -17.06 17.06 12.59
CA VAL A 241 -16.78 17.04 11.15
C VAL A 241 -16.50 15.64 10.61
N PHE A 242 -16.43 14.64 11.49
CA PHE A 242 -16.16 13.26 11.14
C PHE A 242 -17.29 12.65 10.30
N SER A 243 -16.95 12.13 9.12
CA SER A 243 -17.94 11.66 8.12
C SER A 243 -17.51 10.41 7.34
N VAL A 244 -16.51 9.68 7.83
CA VAL A 244 -16.02 8.41 7.28
C VAL A 244 -16.18 7.27 8.29
N ASP A 245 -15.69 6.06 8.00
CA ASP A 245 -15.64 4.96 8.97
C ASP A 245 -14.46 5.07 9.94
N ASP A 246 -14.66 4.69 11.20
CA ASP A 246 -13.57 4.47 12.18
C ASP A 246 -13.30 2.99 12.46
N PHE A 247 -14.21 2.12 12.04
CA PHE A 247 -14.13 0.69 12.16
C PHE A 247 -14.80 0.03 10.97
N GLY A 248 -14.19 -1.04 10.48
CA GLY A 248 -14.74 -1.89 9.45
C GLY A 248 -14.51 -3.36 9.76
N ALA A 249 -15.48 -4.20 9.42
CA ALA A 249 -15.37 -5.66 9.50
C ALA A 249 -16.04 -6.31 8.29
N ALA A 250 -15.52 -7.45 7.85
CA ALA A 250 -16.06 -8.13 6.69
C ALA A 250 -15.78 -9.63 6.68
N PHE A 251 -16.72 -10.38 6.12
CA PHE A 251 -16.55 -11.77 5.70
C PHE A 251 -16.54 -11.81 4.16
N ILE A 252 -15.42 -12.24 3.59
CA ILE A 252 -15.12 -12.15 2.16
C ILE A 252 -14.89 -13.56 1.61
N ARG A 253 -15.56 -13.89 0.50
CA ARG A 253 -15.29 -15.12 -0.26
C ARG A 253 -14.41 -14.77 -1.44
N LEU A 254 -13.31 -15.50 -1.60
CA LEU A 254 -12.37 -15.36 -2.71
C LEU A 254 -12.42 -16.60 -3.61
N GLU A 255 -11.95 -16.48 -4.84
CA GLU A 255 -11.68 -17.63 -5.71
C GLU A 255 -10.77 -18.64 -5.02
N GLY A 256 -10.92 -19.91 -5.40
CA GLY A 256 -10.15 -21.01 -4.79
C GLY A 256 -10.73 -21.52 -3.48
N ASP A 257 -11.96 -21.13 -3.12
CA ASP A 257 -12.64 -21.55 -1.88
C ASP A 257 -11.89 -21.08 -0.63
N VAL A 258 -11.42 -19.82 -0.68
CA VAL A 258 -10.74 -19.14 0.42
C VAL A 258 -11.71 -18.16 1.08
N ILE A 259 -11.82 -18.26 2.40
CA ILE A 259 -12.54 -17.30 3.22
C ILE A 259 -11.56 -16.31 3.86
N LEU A 260 -11.89 -15.03 3.83
CA LEU A 260 -11.14 -13.97 4.47
C LEU A 260 -12.05 -13.20 5.44
N ASP A 261 -11.69 -13.25 6.72
CA ASP A 261 -12.34 -12.59 7.85
C ASP A 261 -11.47 -11.39 8.27
N PHE A 262 -11.98 -10.20 8.00
CA PHE A 262 -11.23 -8.94 8.06
C PHE A 262 -11.81 -7.98 9.10
N ARG A 263 -10.95 -7.33 9.89
CA ARG A 263 -11.33 -6.29 10.87
C ARG A 263 -10.29 -5.19 10.98
N ILE A 264 -10.71 -3.93 10.93
CA ILE A 264 -9.80 -2.79 11.07
C ILE A 264 -10.43 -1.68 11.90
N SER A 265 -9.60 -0.97 12.68
CA SER A 265 -10.08 0.11 13.54
C SER A 265 -9.07 1.25 13.71
N TRP A 266 -9.52 2.50 13.60
CA TRP A 266 -8.75 3.65 14.09
C TRP A 266 -8.87 3.86 15.61
N ALA A 267 -9.93 3.34 16.23
CA ALA A 267 -10.13 3.45 17.67
C ALA A 267 -11.00 2.30 18.19
N MET A 268 -10.49 1.61 19.21
CA MET A 268 -11.16 0.52 19.92
C MET A 268 -10.70 0.48 21.37
N HIS A 269 -11.39 -0.26 22.22
CA HIS A 269 -10.96 -0.41 23.61
C HIS A 269 -9.87 -1.49 23.80
N ALA A 270 -9.81 -2.47 22.89
CA ALA A 270 -8.78 -3.50 22.83
C ALA A 270 -7.49 -2.97 22.18
N ASP A 271 -6.38 -3.67 22.39
CA ASP A 271 -5.10 -3.32 21.76
C ASP A 271 -5.03 -3.84 20.31
N THR A 272 -5.71 -4.96 19.98
CA THR A 272 -5.81 -5.53 18.63
C THR A 272 -7.14 -6.30 18.46
N PRO A 273 -7.75 -6.36 17.25
CA PRO A 273 -8.83 -7.31 16.94
C PRO A 273 -8.36 -8.77 16.82
N GLY A 274 -7.05 -9.01 16.90
CA GLY A 274 -6.42 -10.32 16.84
C GLY A 274 -5.22 -10.35 15.89
N ASP A 275 -4.43 -11.41 16.00
CA ASP A 275 -3.34 -11.67 15.06
C ASP A 275 -3.88 -12.05 13.68
N THR A 276 -3.05 -11.84 12.67
CA THR A 276 -3.32 -12.44 11.36
C THR A 276 -2.96 -13.92 11.40
N ILE A 277 -3.86 -14.78 10.93
CA ILE A 277 -3.64 -16.22 10.83
C ILE A 277 -4.08 -16.70 9.45
N ILE A 278 -3.18 -17.38 8.75
CA ILE A 278 -3.44 -18.04 7.46
C ILE A 278 -3.52 -19.53 7.73
N PHE A 279 -4.68 -20.14 7.49
CA PHE A 279 -4.91 -21.57 7.65
C PHE A 279 -4.84 -22.26 6.29
N GLY A 280 -4.10 -23.36 6.24
CA GLY A 280 -4.13 -24.29 5.12
C GLY A 280 -4.21 -25.74 5.57
N THR A 281 -4.34 -26.65 4.60
CA THR A 281 -4.58 -28.07 4.85
C THR A 281 -3.41 -28.80 5.53
N GLU A 282 -2.19 -28.29 5.39
CA GLU A 282 -0.97 -28.92 5.92
C GLU A 282 -0.31 -28.10 7.05
N GLY A 283 -0.84 -26.92 7.35
CA GLY A 283 -0.27 -26.05 8.38
C GLY A 283 -0.96 -24.70 8.50
N ALA A 284 -0.51 -23.90 9.48
CA ALA A 284 -1.00 -22.54 9.67
C ALA A 284 0.14 -21.56 9.96
N LEU A 285 0.02 -20.32 9.48
CA LEU A 285 0.97 -19.25 9.77
C LEU A 285 0.28 -18.18 10.62
N ARG A 286 0.76 -17.97 11.85
CA ARG A 286 0.36 -16.86 12.72
C ARG A 286 1.37 -15.72 12.63
N ILE A 287 0.86 -14.53 12.38
CA ILE A 287 1.59 -13.27 12.26
C ILE A 287 1.10 -12.34 13.37
N PRO A 288 1.93 -12.04 14.38
CA PRO A 288 1.53 -11.17 15.47
C PRO A 288 1.11 -9.77 14.99
N SER A 289 0.00 -9.26 15.52
CA SER A 289 -0.47 -7.89 15.28
C SER A 289 0.47 -6.88 15.91
N THR A 290 0.53 -5.68 15.32
CA THR A 290 1.18 -4.51 15.89
C THR A 290 0.20 -3.67 16.70
N ASP A 291 0.71 -2.80 17.58
CA ASP A 291 -0.11 -1.83 18.34
C ASP A 291 -0.74 -0.74 17.45
N CYS A 292 -0.09 -0.47 16.32
CA CYS A 292 -0.57 0.41 15.27
C CYS A 292 -0.31 -0.29 13.94
N TRP A 293 -1.37 -0.64 13.23
CA TRP A 293 -1.21 -1.28 11.92
C TRP A 293 -0.58 -0.29 10.92
N ASN A 294 0.65 -0.59 10.50
CA ASN A 294 1.47 0.22 9.60
C ASN A 294 2.15 -0.62 8.51
N GLY A 295 1.68 -1.86 8.31
CA GLY A 295 2.32 -2.81 7.41
C GLY A 295 3.64 -3.38 7.93
N SER A 296 3.73 -3.65 9.23
CA SER A 296 4.82 -4.43 9.84
C SER A 296 4.27 -5.61 10.64
N VAL A 297 5.15 -6.46 11.17
CA VAL A 297 4.78 -7.60 12.01
C VAL A 297 5.09 -7.29 13.48
N GLY A 298 4.20 -7.65 14.41
CA GLY A 298 4.33 -7.32 15.83
C GLY A 298 5.31 -8.19 16.61
N GLY A 299 5.86 -9.23 15.99
CA GLY A 299 6.76 -10.17 16.64
C GLY A 299 7.09 -11.38 15.77
N PRO A 300 7.88 -12.33 16.29
CA PRO A 300 8.21 -13.56 15.59
C PRO A 300 6.94 -14.30 15.12
N MET A 301 6.93 -14.73 13.86
CA MET A 301 5.82 -15.50 13.31
C MET A 301 5.91 -16.95 13.79
N THR A 302 4.77 -17.64 13.84
CA THR A 302 4.72 -19.07 14.19
C THR A 302 4.11 -19.86 13.03
N LEU A 303 4.88 -20.79 12.49
CA LEU A 303 4.41 -21.80 11.53
C LEU A 303 4.03 -23.05 12.31
N TYR A 304 2.76 -23.43 12.29
CA TYR A 304 2.23 -24.68 12.85
C TYR A 304 2.20 -25.74 11.76
N HIS A 305 2.74 -26.93 12.03
CA HIS A 305 2.85 -28.04 11.09
C HIS A 305 3.17 -29.34 11.84
N ASP A 306 2.99 -30.49 11.18
CA ASP A 306 3.30 -31.78 11.77
C ASP A 306 4.64 -32.33 11.28
N VAL A 307 5.44 -32.88 12.19
CA VAL A 307 6.67 -33.60 11.86
C VAL A 307 6.50 -35.05 12.29
N CYS A 308 6.45 -35.97 11.32
CA CYS A 308 6.26 -37.40 11.56
C CYS A 308 4.98 -37.73 12.37
N GLY A 309 3.90 -36.98 12.14
CA GLY A 309 2.62 -37.15 12.85
C GLY A 309 2.58 -36.56 14.26
N VAL A 310 3.57 -35.70 14.60
CA VAL A 310 3.62 -34.98 15.87
C VAL A 310 3.39 -33.49 15.63
N GLU A 311 2.39 -32.94 16.31
CA GLU A 311 2.07 -31.51 16.34
C GLU A 311 3.30 -30.69 16.71
N THR A 312 3.78 -29.86 15.78
CA THR A 312 5.02 -29.10 15.90
C THR A 312 4.78 -27.65 15.53
N GLN A 313 5.68 -26.77 15.99
CA GLN A 313 5.71 -25.39 15.55
C GLN A 313 7.14 -24.91 15.30
N THR A 314 7.29 -24.04 14.32
CA THR A 314 8.55 -23.35 14.01
C THR A 314 8.37 -21.87 14.23
N VAL A 315 9.22 -21.28 15.07
CA VAL A 315 9.28 -19.84 15.27
C VAL A 315 10.17 -19.23 14.20
N ILE A 316 9.59 -18.36 13.39
CA ILE A 316 10.33 -17.56 12.41
C ILE A 316 10.68 -16.23 13.10
N PRO A 317 11.96 -15.95 13.37
CA PRO A 317 12.36 -14.75 14.09
C PRO A 317 12.07 -13.49 13.28
N ILE A 318 11.97 -12.35 13.95
CA ILE A 318 11.94 -11.04 13.28
C ILE A 318 13.23 -10.88 12.48
N LEU A 319 13.06 -10.68 11.18
CA LEU A 319 14.14 -10.46 10.23
C LEU A 319 14.45 -8.97 10.15
N ARG A 320 15.73 -8.64 10.05
CA ARG A 320 16.20 -7.27 9.80
C ARG A 320 16.37 -7.07 8.31
N ASN A 321 15.89 -5.93 7.81
CA ASN A 321 16.20 -5.49 6.46
C ASN A 321 17.74 -5.43 6.28
N ARG A 322 18.23 -5.93 5.14
CA ARG A 322 19.65 -5.81 4.78
C ARG A 322 19.89 -4.43 4.17
N GLY A 323 21.03 -3.82 4.52
CA GLY A 323 21.40 -2.48 4.10
C GLY A 323 20.80 -1.39 4.99
N ASP A 324 21.23 -0.15 4.76
CA ASP A 324 20.78 1.04 5.52
C ASP A 324 19.55 1.72 4.89
N GLU A 325 19.07 1.20 3.76
CA GLU A 325 17.94 1.75 3.00
C GLU A 325 16.60 1.51 3.71
N GLY A 326 15.83 2.58 3.88
CA GLY A 326 14.45 2.52 4.36
C GLY A 326 13.49 1.94 3.33
N LEU A 327 12.27 1.60 3.75
CA LEU A 327 11.24 1.06 2.85
C LEU A 327 10.81 2.09 1.77
N PHE A 328 10.84 3.38 2.08
CA PHE A 328 10.60 4.44 1.08
C PHE A 328 11.71 4.50 0.03
N ASP A 329 12.97 4.36 0.45
CA ASP A 329 14.12 4.32 -0.47
C ASP A 329 13.95 3.15 -1.46
N LYS A 330 13.59 1.95 -0.97
CA LYS A 330 13.31 0.77 -1.80
C LYS A 330 12.11 0.95 -2.72
N LYS A 331 11.01 1.54 -2.22
CA LYS A 331 9.82 1.88 -3.02
C LYS A 331 10.21 2.76 -4.20
N ILE A 332 10.89 3.87 -3.94
CA ILE A 332 11.31 4.82 -4.97
C ILE A 332 12.31 4.18 -5.94
N ARG A 333 13.32 3.47 -5.44
CA ARG A 333 14.29 2.79 -6.31
C ARG A 333 13.62 1.80 -7.25
N SER A 334 12.70 0.97 -6.73
CA SER A 334 11.96 0.00 -7.55
C SER A 334 11.11 0.67 -8.64
N PHE A 335 10.50 1.82 -8.34
CA PHE A 335 9.75 2.61 -9.32
C PHE A 335 10.67 3.16 -10.41
N LEU A 336 11.79 3.78 -10.02
CA LEU A 336 12.77 4.35 -10.95
C LEU A 336 13.39 3.29 -11.87
N ASP A 337 13.69 2.10 -11.34
CA ASP A 337 14.26 0.99 -12.11
C ASP A 337 13.28 0.42 -13.14
N ALA A 338 11.97 0.58 -12.93
CA ALA A 338 10.94 0.14 -13.87
C ALA A 338 10.76 1.12 -15.05
N ILE A 339 11.12 2.40 -14.90
CA ILE A 339 10.92 3.44 -15.92
C ILE A 339 11.60 3.10 -17.27
N PRO A 340 12.90 2.74 -17.35
CA PRO A 340 13.59 2.56 -18.64
C PRO A 340 13.05 1.41 -19.47
N THR A 341 12.59 0.37 -18.79
CA THR A 341 12.13 -0.86 -19.44
C THR A 341 10.65 -0.81 -19.77
N ASN A 342 9.94 0.19 -19.20
CA ASN A 342 8.49 0.16 -19.08
C ASN A 342 8.00 -1.23 -18.62
N GLY A 343 8.76 -1.80 -17.68
CA GLY A 343 8.61 -3.16 -17.20
C GLY A 343 7.39 -3.32 -16.30
N PRO A 344 7.14 -4.53 -15.75
CA PRO A 344 6.03 -4.72 -14.84
C PRO A 344 6.18 -3.78 -13.63
N ALA A 345 5.11 -3.04 -13.32
CA ALA A 345 5.08 -2.18 -12.16
C ALA A 345 5.44 -2.97 -10.89
N PRO A 346 6.31 -2.44 -10.01
CA PRO A 346 6.71 -3.14 -8.77
C PRO A 346 5.51 -3.57 -7.92
N ILE A 347 4.48 -2.73 -7.86
CA ILE A 347 3.22 -2.97 -7.17
C ILE A 347 2.09 -2.62 -8.13
N PRO A 348 1.65 -3.57 -8.98
CA PRO A 348 0.78 -3.30 -10.11
C PRO A 348 -0.67 -3.05 -9.68
N THR A 349 -1.34 -2.14 -10.37
CA THR A 349 -2.76 -1.82 -10.20
C THR A 349 -3.65 -3.05 -10.36
N SER A 350 -3.29 -3.99 -11.23
CA SER A 350 -4.05 -5.22 -11.47
C SER A 350 -4.23 -6.07 -10.21
N GLN A 351 -3.28 -6.01 -9.27
CA GLN A 351 -3.40 -6.66 -7.97
C GLN A 351 -4.20 -5.79 -6.99
N ILE A 352 -3.87 -4.50 -6.93
CA ILE A 352 -4.49 -3.58 -5.96
C ILE A 352 -5.96 -3.30 -6.28
N LEU A 353 -6.39 -3.47 -7.52
CA LEU A 353 -7.79 -3.41 -7.92
C LEU A 353 -8.67 -4.36 -7.08
N TYR A 354 -8.17 -5.55 -6.73
CA TYR A 354 -8.92 -6.49 -5.89
C TYR A 354 -9.01 -6.03 -4.45
N ASN A 355 -7.96 -5.39 -3.93
CA ASN A 355 -7.98 -4.75 -2.63
C ASN A 355 -9.02 -3.62 -2.59
N GLN A 356 -9.03 -2.75 -3.59
CA GLN A 356 -10.01 -1.68 -3.72
C GLN A 356 -11.44 -2.21 -3.88
N ALA A 357 -11.64 -3.24 -4.69
CA ALA A 357 -12.94 -3.88 -4.90
C ALA A 357 -13.52 -4.44 -3.60
N ILE A 358 -12.67 -5.04 -2.75
CA ILE A 358 -13.08 -5.49 -1.42
C ILE A 358 -13.50 -4.30 -0.56
N ILE A 359 -12.67 -3.26 -0.45
CA ILE A 359 -12.96 -2.08 0.40
C ILE A 359 -14.29 -1.41 -0.01
N ASP A 360 -14.49 -1.24 -1.32
CA ASP A 360 -15.71 -0.67 -1.86
C ASP A 360 -16.94 -1.57 -1.60
N ALA A 361 -16.80 -2.89 -1.78
CA ALA A 361 -17.84 -3.86 -1.49
C ALA A 361 -18.21 -3.93 -0.01
N ILE A 362 -17.27 -3.72 0.92
CA ILE A 362 -17.55 -3.62 2.36
C ILE A 362 -18.51 -2.47 2.62
N ASN A 363 -18.21 -1.28 2.09
CA ASN A 363 -19.06 -0.10 2.24
C ASN A 363 -20.44 -0.30 1.58
N LYS A 364 -20.48 -0.85 0.37
CA LYS A 364 -21.73 -1.17 -0.35
C LYS A 364 -22.58 -2.17 0.44
N SER A 365 -21.97 -3.23 0.98
CA SER A 365 -22.66 -4.23 1.81
C SER A 365 -23.21 -3.64 3.10
N ALA A 366 -22.41 -2.84 3.80
CA ALA A 366 -22.83 -2.19 5.05
C ALA A 366 -24.01 -1.23 4.81
N ALA A 367 -23.98 -0.44 3.74
CA ALA A 367 -25.08 0.46 3.37
C ALA A 367 -26.38 -0.29 3.01
N LEU A 368 -26.27 -1.47 2.39
CA LEU A 368 -27.41 -2.30 2.01
C LEU A 368 -27.90 -3.23 3.13
N GLY A 369 -27.10 -3.41 4.19
CA GLY A 369 -27.41 -4.33 5.30
C GLY A 369 -27.45 -5.82 4.90
N ARG A 370 -26.75 -6.20 3.82
CA ARG A 370 -26.71 -7.58 3.30
C ARG A 370 -25.46 -7.84 2.47
N GLU A 371 -25.19 -9.11 2.23
CA GLU A 371 -24.13 -9.55 1.33
C GLU A 371 -24.28 -8.96 -0.08
N VAL A 372 -23.14 -8.63 -0.69
CA VAL A 372 -23.05 -8.17 -2.08
C VAL A 372 -22.09 -9.03 -2.90
N GLU A 373 -22.39 -9.16 -4.18
CA GLU A 373 -21.48 -9.72 -5.17
C GLU A 373 -20.45 -8.66 -5.57
N VAL A 374 -19.19 -9.06 -5.71
CA VAL A 374 -18.11 -8.18 -6.17
C VAL A 374 -17.99 -8.32 -7.69
N LYS A 375 -18.28 -7.23 -8.40
CA LYS A 375 -18.20 -7.17 -9.86
C LYS A 375 -17.08 -6.23 -10.25
N ILE A 376 -16.10 -6.78 -10.96
CA ILE A 376 -14.95 -6.04 -11.49
C ILE A 376 -15.06 -6.08 -13.01
N ALA A 377 -14.98 -4.92 -13.66
CA ALA A 377 -15.02 -4.79 -15.11
C ALA A 377 -13.84 -5.54 -15.76
N GLU A 378 -14.05 -6.02 -16.99
CA GLU A 378 -12.94 -6.45 -17.84
C GLU A 378 -12.18 -5.21 -18.34
N ILE A 379 -10.87 -5.21 -18.18
CA ILE A 379 -9.99 -4.06 -18.46
C ILE A 379 -9.06 -4.38 -19.62
#